data_AF-A0A0L0LPM0-F1
#
_entry.id   AF-A0A0L0LPM0-F1
#
_cell.length_a   1.000
_cell.length_b   1.000
_cell.length_c   1.000
_cell.angle_alpha   90.00
_cell.angle_beta   90.00
_cell.angle_gamma   90.00
#
_symmetry.space_group_name_H-M   'P 1'
#
loop_
_entity.id
_entity.type
_entity.pdbx_description
1 polymer ?
#
loop_
_entity_poly.entity_id
_entity_poly.type
_entity_poly.pdbx_seq_one_letter_code
_entity_poly.pdbx_strand_id
1 'polypeptide(L)'
;MHLEDQRICSHASKSALGLIEIRYEAGLSKNRLPYHSRWHTESVIRRAAMIADAICVDDRSKMLAHVAAAFHDVVHERGAPQGENEWQSVVDFQFWVPSLALIEAKLSDAEQALVKEAILATSVSWSAEHQTIIQPNLMPDSDPVVRAVAMADIGSPGMEPDDFEKGSDLLFAERETDIMLALELSDGQDWVPKPLQNEYIARYVKWKETQLLFAKSRKALFETELGNLADGRNRMRALFSHFDESIDIADNHVLRARTIRFDELAALLMPNKFSAEA
;
A
#
# COMPACT_ATOMS: atom_id res chain seq x y z
N MET A 1 10.90 -6.57 -22.81
CA MET A 1 11.34 -7.40 -21.67
C MET A 1 11.81 -8.76 -22.16
N HIS A 2 12.99 -9.21 -21.74
CA HIS A 2 13.54 -10.52 -22.12
C HIS A 2 12.78 -11.67 -21.44
N LEU A 3 12.83 -12.89 -22.01
CA LEU A 3 12.15 -14.07 -21.46
C LEU A 3 12.65 -14.44 -20.05
N GLU A 4 13.93 -14.22 -19.76
CA GLU A 4 14.48 -14.40 -18.41
C GLU A 4 13.82 -13.45 -17.41
N ASP A 5 13.75 -12.16 -17.72
CA ASP A 5 13.13 -11.15 -16.86
C ASP A 5 11.66 -11.46 -16.56
N GLN A 6 10.90 -11.91 -17.57
CA GLN A 6 9.51 -12.34 -17.38
C GLN A 6 9.39 -13.53 -16.42
N ARG A 7 10.29 -14.51 -16.52
CA ARG A 7 10.34 -15.65 -15.59
C ARG A 7 10.67 -15.20 -14.17
N ILE A 8 11.61 -14.26 -14.01
CA ILE A 8 11.94 -13.67 -12.71
C ILE A 8 10.72 -12.95 -12.12
N CYS A 9 10.06 -12.06 -12.86
CA CYS A 9 8.88 -11.34 -12.40
C CYS A 9 7.76 -12.29 -11.96
N SER A 10 7.45 -13.30 -12.77
CA SER A 10 6.41 -14.29 -12.46
C SER A 10 6.75 -15.11 -11.22
N HIS A 11 8.00 -15.53 -11.08
CA HIS A 11 8.47 -16.29 -9.91
C HIS A 11 8.44 -15.43 -8.64
N ALA A 12 8.84 -14.17 -8.72
CA ALA A 12 8.80 -13.22 -7.62
C ALA A 12 7.37 -12.98 -7.11
N SER A 13 6.44 -12.61 -8.01
CA SER A 13 5.03 -12.40 -7.64
C SER A 13 4.41 -13.65 -7.04
N LYS A 14 4.63 -14.82 -7.64
CA LYS A 14 4.06 -16.07 -7.12
C LYS A 14 4.58 -16.38 -5.71
N SER A 15 5.87 -16.20 -5.47
CA SER A 15 6.47 -16.43 -4.15
C SER A 15 5.97 -15.42 -3.11
N ALA A 16 6.02 -14.13 -3.43
CA ALA A 16 5.64 -13.07 -2.49
C ALA A 16 4.15 -13.10 -2.15
N LEU A 17 3.27 -13.20 -3.16
CA LEU A 17 1.82 -13.27 -2.94
C LEU A 17 1.42 -14.54 -2.17
N GLY A 18 2.14 -15.65 -2.37
CA GLY A 18 1.94 -16.86 -1.59
C GLY A 18 2.33 -16.69 -0.11
N LEU A 19 3.43 -15.98 0.19
CA LEU A 19 3.81 -15.65 1.56
C LEU A 19 2.77 -14.77 2.24
N ILE A 20 2.30 -13.72 1.55
CA ILE A 20 1.26 -12.80 2.03
C ILE A 20 -0.03 -13.56 2.32
N GLU A 21 -0.49 -14.42 1.40
CA GLU A 21 -1.69 -15.22 1.59
C GLU A 21 -1.58 -16.10 2.84
N ILE A 22 -0.46 -16.80 3.02
CA ILE A 22 -0.23 -17.68 4.18
C ILE A 22 -0.20 -16.88 5.49
N ARG A 23 0.43 -15.71 5.50
CA ARG A 23 0.63 -14.91 6.72
C ARG A 23 -0.61 -14.12 7.12
N TYR A 24 -1.31 -13.52 6.15
CA TYR A 24 -2.27 -12.44 6.41
C TYR A 24 -3.69 -12.75 5.94
N GLU A 25 -3.90 -13.74 5.07
CA GLU A 25 -5.23 -14.02 4.51
C GLU A 25 -5.79 -15.37 4.96
N ALA A 26 -4.95 -16.41 5.01
CA ALA A 26 -5.33 -17.79 5.33
C ALA A 26 -5.45 -18.08 6.85
N GLY A 27 -5.06 -17.13 7.71
CA GLY A 27 -4.96 -17.31 9.16
C GLY A 27 -6.20 -16.90 9.98
N LEU A 28 -6.05 -17.01 11.31
CA LEU A 28 -6.99 -16.48 12.32
C LEU A 28 -7.07 -14.95 12.26
N SER A 29 -8.24 -14.39 12.56
CA SER A 29 -8.55 -12.95 12.41
C SER A 29 -7.51 -11.99 12.99
N LYS A 30 -6.94 -12.29 14.16
CA LYS A 30 -5.94 -11.44 14.83
C LYS A 30 -4.68 -11.17 14.02
N ASN A 31 -4.30 -12.09 13.13
CA ASN A 31 -3.13 -11.96 12.26
C ASN A 31 -3.50 -11.46 10.86
N ARG A 32 -4.80 -11.24 10.59
CA ARG A 32 -5.23 -10.75 9.29
C ARG A 32 -4.91 -9.27 9.14
N LEU A 33 -4.40 -8.94 7.96
CA LEU A 33 -4.11 -7.58 7.53
C LEU A 33 -4.97 -7.28 6.29
N PRO A 34 -6.14 -6.63 6.46
CA PRO A 34 -7.02 -6.33 5.35
C PRO A 34 -6.39 -5.46 4.27
N TYR A 35 -5.46 -4.57 4.62
CA TYR A 35 -4.80 -3.70 3.65
C TYR A 35 -3.52 -4.32 3.13
N HIS A 36 -2.56 -4.65 4.01
CA HIS A 36 -1.27 -5.27 3.64
C HIS A 36 -1.51 -6.74 3.23
N SER A 37 -1.99 -6.89 2.01
CA SER A 37 -2.60 -8.08 1.42
C SER A 37 -2.12 -8.28 -0.01
N ARG A 38 -2.58 -9.36 -0.66
CA ARG A 38 -2.28 -9.59 -2.08
C ARG A 38 -2.80 -8.46 -2.96
N TRP A 39 -4.01 -7.95 -2.67
CA TRP A 39 -4.59 -6.87 -3.45
C TRP A 39 -3.72 -5.61 -3.45
N HIS A 40 -3.22 -5.19 -2.27
CA HIS A 40 -2.32 -4.03 -2.19
C HIS A 40 -1.02 -4.31 -2.95
N THR A 41 -0.40 -5.46 -2.73
CA THR A 41 0.87 -5.83 -3.38
C THR A 41 0.74 -5.89 -4.90
N GLU A 42 -0.32 -6.49 -5.44
CA GLU A 42 -0.61 -6.50 -6.87
C GLU A 42 -0.80 -5.08 -7.44
N SER A 43 -1.47 -4.21 -6.68
CA SER A 43 -1.66 -2.80 -7.05
C SER A 43 -0.34 -2.03 -7.05
N VAL A 44 0.56 -2.28 -6.09
CA VAL A 44 1.91 -1.69 -6.07
C VAL A 44 2.75 -2.20 -7.24
N ILE A 45 2.72 -3.50 -7.55
CA ILE A 45 3.40 -4.06 -8.74
C ILE A 45 2.93 -3.36 -10.02
N ARG A 46 1.61 -3.22 -10.21
CA ARG A 46 1.04 -2.55 -11.38
C ARG A 46 1.49 -1.09 -11.48
N ARG A 47 1.35 -0.33 -10.39
CA ARG A 47 1.76 1.09 -10.34
C ARG A 47 3.27 1.25 -10.58
N ALA A 48 4.10 0.40 -9.97
CA ALA A 48 5.54 0.44 -10.16
C ALA A 48 5.94 0.21 -11.62
N ALA A 49 5.27 -0.71 -12.32
CA ALA A 49 5.48 -0.94 -13.76
C ALA A 49 5.11 0.30 -14.59
N MET A 50 3.94 0.90 -14.33
CA MET A 50 3.49 2.12 -15.01
C MET A 50 4.44 3.31 -14.78
N ILE A 51 4.93 3.46 -13.55
CA ILE A 51 5.89 4.51 -13.19
C ILE A 51 7.23 4.26 -13.88
N ALA A 52 7.74 3.03 -13.85
CA ALA A 52 8.99 2.65 -14.52
C ALA A 52 8.92 2.93 -16.04
N ASP A 53 7.78 2.65 -16.68
CA ASP A 53 7.53 3.03 -18.07
C ASP A 53 7.51 4.56 -18.27
N ALA A 54 6.86 5.31 -17.37
CA ALA A 54 6.79 6.76 -17.43
C ALA A 54 8.17 7.42 -17.32
N ILE A 55 9.05 6.91 -16.47
CA ILE A 55 10.41 7.41 -16.30
C ILE A 55 11.44 6.78 -17.26
N CYS A 56 10.97 5.95 -18.20
CA CYS A 56 11.75 5.38 -19.31
C CYS A 56 12.96 4.56 -18.89
N VAL A 57 12.88 3.80 -17.79
CA VAL A 57 13.94 2.85 -17.44
C VAL A 57 13.98 1.68 -18.43
N ASP A 58 15.13 1.00 -18.50
CA ASP A 58 15.28 -0.19 -19.34
C ASP A 58 14.48 -1.40 -18.80
N ASP A 59 14.36 -2.43 -19.64
CA ASP A 59 13.60 -3.65 -19.32
C ASP A 59 14.11 -4.37 -18.06
N ARG A 60 15.43 -4.32 -17.79
CA ARG A 60 16.04 -4.98 -16.65
C ARG A 60 15.68 -4.21 -15.37
N SER A 61 15.77 -2.89 -15.38
CA SER A 61 15.30 -2.04 -14.28
C SER A 61 13.80 -2.19 -14.02
N LYS A 62 12.96 -2.37 -15.05
CA LYS A 62 11.53 -2.68 -14.85
C LYS A 62 11.33 -4.00 -14.11
N MET A 63 12.11 -5.03 -14.45
CA MET A 63 12.09 -6.29 -13.73
C MET A 63 12.51 -6.11 -12.27
N LEU A 64 13.56 -5.32 -11.99
CA LEU A 64 13.98 -5.05 -10.61
C LEU A 64 12.92 -4.29 -9.81
N ALA A 65 12.26 -3.30 -10.41
CA ALA A 65 11.13 -2.59 -9.80
C ALA A 65 9.97 -3.54 -9.49
N HIS A 66 9.66 -4.46 -10.41
CA HIS A 66 8.65 -5.50 -10.20
C HIS A 66 9.00 -6.41 -9.01
N VAL A 67 10.25 -6.89 -8.94
CA VAL A 67 10.69 -7.76 -7.84
C VAL A 67 10.62 -7.02 -6.51
N ALA A 68 11.11 -5.78 -6.43
CA ALA A 68 11.03 -4.95 -5.23
C ALA A 68 9.57 -4.69 -4.80
N ALA A 69 8.70 -4.30 -5.74
CA ALA A 69 7.28 -4.11 -5.49
C ALA A 69 6.58 -5.40 -5.02
N ALA A 70 6.97 -6.56 -5.54
CA ALA A 70 6.41 -7.83 -5.06
C ALA A 70 6.79 -8.12 -3.60
N PHE A 71 8.02 -7.79 -3.21
CA PHE A 71 8.54 -8.12 -1.88
C PHE A 71 8.38 -7.02 -0.83
N HIS A 72 7.97 -5.80 -1.16
CA HIS A 72 8.02 -4.67 -0.20
C HIS A 72 7.26 -4.93 1.12
N ASP A 73 6.08 -5.57 1.04
CA ASP A 73 5.17 -5.82 2.16
C ASP A 73 4.94 -7.31 2.46
N VAL A 74 5.89 -8.20 2.11
CA VAL A 74 5.74 -9.62 2.47
C VAL A 74 5.80 -9.82 3.99
N VAL A 75 6.41 -8.89 4.72
CA VAL A 75 6.39 -8.82 6.18
C VAL A 75 5.76 -7.51 6.63
N HIS A 76 4.74 -7.63 7.47
CA HIS A 76 4.08 -6.53 8.14
C HIS A 76 3.64 -6.97 9.55
N GLU A 77 4.12 -6.26 10.57
CA GLU A 77 3.72 -6.41 11.96
C GLU A 77 3.24 -5.06 12.53
N ARG A 78 2.08 -5.08 13.19
CA ARG A 78 1.49 -3.89 13.82
C ARG A 78 2.35 -3.45 15.00
N GLY A 79 2.76 -2.18 14.99
CA GLY A 79 3.56 -1.60 16.08
C GLY A 79 5.04 -2.00 16.05
N ALA A 80 5.50 -2.61 14.96
CA ALA A 80 6.92 -2.79 14.71
C ALA A 80 7.63 -1.42 14.70
N PRO A 81 8.91 -1.36 15.11
CA PRO A 81 9.72 -0.15 14.94
C PRO A 81 9.72 0.32 13.48
N GLN A 82 9.85 1.62 13.28
CA GLN A 82 9.92 2.19 11.93
C GLN A 82 11.07 1.56 11.14
N GLY A 83 10.79 1.09 9.92
CA GLY A 83 11.77 0.43 9.05
C GLY A 83 11.92 -1.08 9.26
N GLU A 84 11.39 -1.64 10.35
CA GLU A 84 11.58 -3.06 10.67
C GLU A 84 10.83 -3.98 9.71
N ASN A 85 9.60 -3.61 9.33
CA ASN A 85 8.81 -4.38 8.36
C ASN A 85 9.53 -4.47 7.01
N GLU A 86 10.01 -3.33 6.48
CA GLU A 86 10.73 -3.30 5.21
C GLU A 86 12.07 -4.05 5.28
N TRP A 87 12.78 -3.96 6.40
CA TRP A 87 14.01 -4.72 6.63
C TRP A 87 13.76 -6.23 6.64
N GLN A 88 12.68 -6.68 7.29
CA GLN A 88 12.34 -8.08 7.35
C GLN A 88 11.80 -8.60 5.99
N SER A 89 11.12 -7.75 5.22
CA SER A 89 10.80 -8.00 3.80
C SER A 89 12.05 -8.17 2.93
N VAL A 90 13.09 -7.36 3.17
CA VAL A 90 14.41 -7.53 2.53
C VAL A 90 15.03 -8.89 2.86
N VAL A 91 14.94 -9.33 4.12
CA VAL A 91 15.43 -10.66 4.53
C VAL A 91 14.71 -11.78 3.77
N ASP A 92 13.39 -11.69 3.62
CA ASP A 92 12.62 -12.67 2.84
C ASP A 92 12.96 -12.66 1.34
N PHE A 93 13.16 -11.47 0.76
CA PHE A 93 13.70 -11.36 -0.59
C PHE A 93 15.06 -12.06 -0.72
N GLN A 94 15.97 -11.87 0.23
CA GLN A 94 17.28 -12.53 0.22
C GLN A 94 17.17 -14.05 0.34
N PHE A 95 16.22 -14.57 1.13
CA PHE A 95 15.95 -16.00 1.20
C PHE A 95 15.34 -16.55 -0.10
N TRP A 96 14.62 -15.72 -0.85
CA TRP A 96 14.06 -16.09 -2.15
C TRP A 96 15.09 -16.12 -3.28
N VAL A 97 16.10 -15.23 -3.27
CA VAL A 97 17.11 -15.12 -4.37
C VAL A 97 17.73 -16.47 -4.79
N PRO A 98 18.16 -17.38 -3.89
CA PRO A 98 18.68 -18.69 -4.27
C PRO A 98 17.72 -19.55 -5.10
N SER A 99 16.40 -19.33 -4.96
CA SER A 99 15.39 -20.07 -5.73
C SER A 99 15.38 -19.71 -7.22
N LEU A 100 16.03 -18.61 -7.64
CA LEU A 100 16.17 -18.25 -9.06
C LEU A 100 16.93 -19.30 -9.87
N ALA A 101 17.81 -20.08 -9.22
CA ALA A 101 18.47 -21.20 -9.87
C ALA A 101 17.49 -22.25 -10.41
N LEU A 102 16.29 -22.38 -9.80
CA LEU A 102 15.26 -23.32 -10.23
C LEU A 102 14.61 -22.94 -11.57
N ILE A 103 14.74 -21.68 -11.98
CA ILE A 103 14.22 -21.15 -13.24
C ILE A 103 15.35 -20.72 -14.20
N GLU A 104 16.58 -21.17 -13.92
CA GLU A 104 17.79 -20.85 -14.71
C GLU A 104 18.04 -19.35 -14.85
N ALA A 105 17.73 -18.57 -13.81
CA ALA A 105 17.89 -17.12 -13.77
C ALA A 105 18.82 -16.70 -12.63
N LYS A 106 19.32 -15.45 -12.69
CA LYS A 106 20.11 -14.86 -11.59
C LYS A 106 19.97 -13.35 -11.51
N LEU A 107 20.20 -12.84 -10.31
CA LEU A 107 20.46 -11.43 -10.04
C LEU A 107 21.92 -11.26 -9.63
N SER A 108 22.60 -10.26 -10.19
CA SER A 108 23.90 -9.82 -9.72
C SER A 108 23.81 -9.19 -8.33
N ASP A 109 24.94 -9.05 -7.64
CA ASP A 109 24.96 -8.42 -6.31
C ASP A 109 24.50 -6.96 -6.34
N ALA A 110 24.82 -6.23 -7.42
CA ALA A 110 24.38 -4.85 -7.62
C ALA A 110 22.85 -4.76 -7.80
N GLU A 111 22.26 -5.68 -8.56
CA GLU A 111 20.80 -5.75 -8.74
C GLU A 111 20.10 -6.12 -7.44
N GLN A 112 20.65 -7.07 -6.67
CA GLN A 112 20.11 -7.40 -5.35
C GLN A 112 20.21 -6.20 -4.40
N ALA A 113 21.31 -5.44 -4.41
CA ALA A 113 21.44 -4.24 -3.60
C ALA A 113 20.39 -3.19 -3.97
N LEU A 114 20.14 -2.97 -5.27
CA LEU A 114 19.14 -2.04 -5.75
C LEU A 114 17.70 -2.45 -5.36
N VAL A 115 17.36 -3.74 -5.44
CA VAL A 115 16.05 -4.24 -4.98
C VAL A 115 15.87 -3.99 -3.48
N LYS A 116 16.91 -4.20 -2.66
CA LYS A 116 16.85 -3.93 -1.22
C LYS A 116 16.64 -2.45 -0.93
N GLU A 117 17.38 -1.58 -1.61
CA GLU A 117 17.20 -0.13 -1.48
C GLU A 117 15.77 0.29 -1.83
N ALA A 118 15.22 -0.27 -2.91
CA ALA A 118 13.86 0.02 -3.34
C ALA A 118 12.80 -0.43 -2.33
N ILE A 119 12.97 -1.60 -1.70
CA ILE A 119 12.10 -2.05 -0.59
C ILE A 119 12.25 -1.13 0.62
N LEU A 120 13.46 -0.81 1.04
CA LEU A 120 13.68 0.07 2.21
C LEU A 120 13.18 1.50 1.97
N ALA A 121 13.07 1.92 0.72
CA ALA A 121 12.51 3.22 0.35
C ALA A 121 10.99 3.31 0.52
N THR A 122 10.27 2.19 0.64
CA THR A 122 8.83 2.22 0.94
C THR A 122 8.54 2.54 2.40
N SER A 123 9.54 2.46 3.28
CA SER A 123 9.36 2.75 4.70
C SER A 123 8.84 4.17 4.92
N VAL A 124 7.77 4.29 5.70
CA VAL A 124 7.08 5.55 5.93
C VAL A 124 7.45 6.20 7.26
N SER A 125 7.37 7.53 7.32
CA SER A 125 7.46 8.33 8.55
C SER A 125 6.39 9.40 8.57
N TRP A 126 5.99 9.83 9.78
CA TRP A 126 5.08 10.97 9.90
C TRP A 126 5.86 12.30 9.80
N SER A 127 5.49 13.14 8.83
CA SER A 127 5.96 14.52 8.74
C SER A 127 5.02 15.45 9.48
N ALA A 128 5.51 16.09 10.56
CA ALA A 128 4.77 17.13 11.26
C ALA A 128 4.58 18.40 10.39
N GLU A 129 5.54 18.70 9.53
CA GLU A 129 5.51 19.84 8.61
C GLU A 129 4.40 19.70 7.57
N HIS A 130 4.28 18.52 6.97
CA HIS A 130 3.30 18.25 5.92
C HIS A 130 2.01 17.62 6.45
N GLN A 131 1.95 17.30 7.75
CA GLN A 131 0.83 16.61 8.41
C GLN A 131 0.38 15.35 7.65
N THR A 132 1.34 14.57 7.17
CA THR A 132 1.11 13.35 6.37
C THR A 132 2.26 12.37 6.51
N ILE A 133 2.09 11.17 5.95
CA ILE A 133 3.20 10.22 5.81
C ILE A 133 4.08 10.60 4.62
N ILE A 134 5.39 10.44 4.80
CA ILE A 134 6.43 10.61 3.80
C ILE A 134 7.31 9.35 3.76
N GLN A 135 8.06 9.16 2.69
CA GLN A 135 9.07 8.11 2.56
C GLN A 135 10.46 8.73 2.70
N PRO A 136 11.04 8.82 3.91
CA PRO A 136 12.27 9.57 4.16
C PRO A 136 13.50 9.03 3.41
N ASN A 137 13.44 7.78 2.95
CA ASN A 137 14.51 7.13 2.20
C ASN A 137 14.42 7.41 0.68
N LEU A 138 13.35 8.08 0.21
CA LEU A 138 13.24 8.54 -1.17
C LEU A 138 13.93 9.90 -1.34
N MET A 139 15.20 9.86 -1.70
CA MET A 139 16.04 11.05 -1.90
C MET A 139 15.87 11.64 -3.31
N PRO A 140 16.20 12.92 -3.54
CA PRO A 140 16.08 13.54 -4.88
C PRO A 140 16.90 12.85 -5.99
N ASP A 141 17.98 12.18 -5.63
CA ASP A 141 18.92 11.45 -6.49
C ASP A 141 18.79 9.92 -6.40
N SER A 142 17.80 9.40 -5.68
CA SER A 142 17.50 7.96 -5.65
C SER A 142 17.33 7.40 -7.06
N ASP A 143 17.81 6.16 -7.23
CA ASP A 143 17.72 5.42 -8.48
C ASP A 143 16.27 5.37 -9.01
N PRO A 144 16.05 5.45 -10.33
CA PRO A 144 14.72 5.33 -10.93
C PRO A 144 13.91 4.11 -10.46
N VAL A 145 14.54 2.96 -10.19
CA VAL A 145 13.87 1.76 -9.66
C VAL A 145 13.34 2.03 -8.25
N VAL A 146 14.17 2.61 -7.39
CA VAL A 146 13.81 2.99 -6.01
C VAL A 146 12.63 3.95 -6.00
N ARG A 147 12.69 4.98 -6.86
CA ARG A 147 11.61 5.95 -7.00
C ARG A 147 10.32 5.32 -7.52
N ALA A 148 10.43 4.41 -8.50
CA ALA A 148 9.26 3.75 -9.05
C ALA A 148 8.49 2.95 -8.00
N VAL A 149 9.19 2.24 -7.13
CA VAL A 149 8.59 1.40 -6.09
C VAL A 149 8.05 2.26 -4.94
N ALA A 150 8.84 3.21 -4.42
CA ALA A 150 8.43 4.09 -3.35
C ALA A 150 7.16 4.91 -3.73
N MET A 151 7.17 5.53 -4.90
CA MET A 151 6.00 6.28 -5.38
C MET A 151 4.80 5.40 -5.73
N ALA A 152 5.01 4.13 -6.10
CA ALA A 152 3.92 3.19 -6.34
C ALA A 152 3.18 2.84 -5.05
N ASP A 153 3.91 2.58 -3.97
CA ASP A 153 3.37 2.16 -2.67
C ASP A 153 2.28 3.12 -2.15
N ILE A 154 2.62 4.41 -2.07
CA ILE A 154 1.71 5.47 -1.59
C ILE A 154 1.11 6.33 -2.73
N GLY A 155 1.07 5.77 -3.94
CA GLY A 155 0.72 6.52 -5.17
C GLY A 155 -0.76 6.54 -5.54
N SER A 156 -1.61 5.75 -4.87
CA SER A 156 -3.02 5.58 -5.27
C SER A 156 -3.79 6.91 -5.31
N PRO A 157 -3.62 7.89 -4.40
CA PRO A 157 -4.38 9.15 -4.51
C PRO A 157 -4.11 9.92 -5.79
N GLY A 158 -2.94 9.77 -6.41
CA GLY A 158 -2.62 10.46 -7.67
C GLY A 158 -2.95 9.64 -8.91
N MET A 159 -3.01 8.31 -8.81
CA MET A 159 -3.10 7.41 -9.96
C MET A 159 -4.45 6.71 -10.09
N GLU A 160 -5.03 6.26 -8.97
CA GLU A 160 -6.12 5.28 -8.94
C GLU A 160 -7.10 5.62 -7.80
N PRO A 161 -8.05 6.55 -8.01
CA PRO A 161 -8.95 7.04 -6.96
C PRO A 161 -9.81 5.94 -6.31
N ASP A 162 -10.30 4.98 -7.09
CA ASP A 162 -11.09 3.85 -6.58
C ASP A 162 -10.25 2.96 -5.64
N ASP A 163 -9.00 2.68 -5.99
CA ASP A 163 -8.08 1.90 -5.15
C ASP A 163 -7.66 2.70 -3.91
N PHE A 164 -7.58 4.03 -4.00
CA PHE A 164 -7.38 4.90 -2.83
C PHE A 164 -8.58 4.82 -1.86
N GLU A 165 -9.81 4.90 -2.35
CA GLU A 165 -11.01 4.77 -1.52
C GLU A 165 -11.07 3.41 -0.83
N LYS A 166 -10.92 2.33 -1.60
CA LYS A 166 -10.90 0.97 -1.07
C LYS A 166 -9.78 0.78 -0.04
N GLY A 167 -8.58 1.26 -0.35
CA GLY A 167 -7.43 1.19 0.54
C GLY A 167 -7.66 1.92 1.87
N SER A 168 -8.35 3.07 1.83
CA SER A 168 -8.71 3.84 3.03
C SER A 168 -9.52 3.03 4.04
N ASP A 169 -10.53 2.28 3.60
CA ASP A 169 -11.37 1.49 4.51
C ASP A 169 -10.64 0.24 5.01
N LEU A 170 -9.84 -0.41 4.17
CA LEU A 170 -9.03 -1.56 4.56
C LEU A 170 -7.98 -1.18 5.60
N LEU A 171 -7.32 -0.03 5.46
CA LEU A 171 -6.37 0.49 6.45
C LEU A 171 -7.05 0.80 7.79
N PHE A 172 -8.27 1.32 7.77
CA PHE A 172 -9.04 1.54 9.00
C PHE A 172 -9.32 0.20 9.71
N ALA A 173 -9.87 -0.78 8.98
CA ALA A 173 -10.13 -2.10 9.52
C ALA A 173 -8.85 -2.76 10.06
N GLU A 174 -7.72 -2.54 9.39
CA GLU A 174 -6.45 -3.08 9.84
C GLU A 174 -5.93 -2.43 11.12
N ARG A 175 -6.08 -1.12 11.28
CA ARG A 175 -5.58 -0.38 12.43
C ARG A 175 -6.46 -0.55 13.66
N GLU A 176 -7.78 -0.63 13.46
CA GLU A 176 -8.77 -0.51 14.52
C GLU A 176 -9.20 -1.91 15.01
N THR A 177 -8.23 -2.68 15.50
CA THR A 177 -8.38 -4.11 15.82
C THR A 177 -9.43 -4.39 16.89
N ASP A 178 -9.64 -3.46 17.81
CA ASP A 178 -10.65 -3.57 18.87
C ASP A 178 -12.07 -3.48 18.30
N ILE A 179 -12.29 -2.61 17.29
CA ILE A 179 -13.55 -2.53 16.55
C ILE A 179 -13.79 -3.85 15.80
N MET A 180 -12.78 -4.33 15.08
CA MET A 180 -12.89 -5.59 14.34
C MET A 180 -13.18 -6.78 15.25
N LEU A 181 -12.54 -6.86 16.42
CA LEU A 181 -12.80 -7.91 17.41
C LEU A 181 -14.21 -7.81 17.97
N ALA A 182 -14.69 -6.61 18.31
CA ALA A 182 -16.05 -6.40 18.79
C ALA A 182 -17.08 -6.84 17.75
N LEU A 183 -16.87 -6.51 16.47
CA LEU A 183 -17.73 -6.95 15.37
C LEU A 183 -17.66 -8.47 15.16
N GLU A 184 -16.47 -9.08 15.21
CA GLU A 184 -16.29 -10.53 15.06
C GLU A 184 -16.97 -11.33 16.18
N LEU A 185 -16.96 -10.83 17.41
CA LEU A 185 -17.59 -11.48 18.57
C LEU A 185 -19.10 -11.21 18.69
N SER A 186 -19.63 -10.23 17.94
CA SER A 186 -21.05 -9.87 18.01
C SER A 186 -21.93 -10.78 17.14
N ASP A 187 -23.08 -11.22 17.63
CA ASP A 187 -24.11 -11.90 16.82
C ASP A 187 -25.13 -10.88 16.26
N GLY A 188 -24.63 -9.78 15.68
CA GLY A 188 -25.42 -8.63 15.25
C GLY A 188 -25.11 -7.35 16.04
N GLN A 189 -25.74 -6.23 15.68
CA GLN A 189 -25.40 -4.91 16.23
C GLN A 189 -25.85 -4.70 17.67
N ASP A 190 -26.88 -5.43 18.11
CA ASP A 190 -27.54 -5.22 19.41
C ASP A 190 -26.62 -5.53 20.61
N TRP A 191 -25.50 -6.24 20.38
CA TRP A 191 -24.56 -6.59 21.44
C TRP A 191 -23.47 -5.53 21.68
N VAL A 192 -23.22 -4.62 20.72
CA VAL A 192 -22.29 -3.50 20.92
C VAL A 192 -23.02 -2.38 21.66
N PRO A 193 -22.62 -1.99 22.88
CA PRO A 193 -23.25 -0.90 23.61
C PRO A 193 -23.27 0.41 22.80
N LYS A 194 -24.41 1.11 22.78
CA LYS A 194 -24.58 2.41 22.08
C LYS A 194 -23.45 3.43 22.31
N PRO A 195 -22.91 3.59 23.54
CA PRO A 195 -21.73 4.45 23.74
C PRO A 195 -20.51 4.05 22.90
N LEU A 196 -20.23 2.74 22.77
CA LEU A 196 -19.13 2.23 21.96
C LEU A 196 -19.42 2.36 20.46
N GLN A 197 -20.67 2.15 20.03
CA GLN A 197 -21.06 2.38 18.63
C GLN A 197 -20.74 3.83 18.21
N ASN A 198 -21.13 4.80 19.05
CA ASN A 198 -20.85 6.22 18.82
C ASN A 198 -19.34 6.53 18.81
N GLU A 199 -18.57 5.88 19.69
CA GLU A 199 -17.10 6.02 19.71
C GLU A 199 -16.48 5.49 18.40
N TYR A 200 -16.91 4.32 17.93
CA TYR A 200 -16.41 3.70 16.69
C TYR A 200 -16.73 4.55 15.47
N ILE A 201 -17.95 5.10 15.38
CA ILE A 201 -18.33 6.07 14.33
C ILE A 201 -17.44 7.31 14.42
N ALA A 202 -17.23 7.87 15.61
CA ALA A 202 -16.39 9.06 15.77
C ALA A 202 -14.94 8.81 15.33
N ARG A 203 -14.37 7.63 15.63
CA ARG A 203 -13.04 7.21 15.16
C ARG A 203 -13.00 7.07 13.64
N TYR A 204 -14.04 6.50 13.03
CA TYR A 204 -14.15 6.38 11.57
C TYR A 204 -14.28 7.73 10.86
N VAL A 205 -15.07 8.66 11.40
CA VAL A 205 -15.16 10.05 10.89
C VAL A 205 -13.78 10.71 10.91
N LYS A 206 -13.09 10.65 12.06
CA LYS A 206 -11.75 11.21 12.19
C LYS A 206 -10.76 10.56 11.22
N TRP A 207 -10.88 9.26 10.99
CA TRP A 207 -10.08 8.57 9.99
C TRP A 207 -10.33 9.10 8.58
N LYS A 208 -11.59 9.26 8.15
CA LYS A 208 -11.86 9.83 6.82
C LYS A 208 -11.33 11.25 6.67
N GLU A 209 -11.33 12.05 7.73
CA GLU A 209 -10.71 13.37 7.72
C GLU A 209 -9.18 13.30 7.51
N THR A 210 -8.49 12.29 8.08
CA THR A 210 -7.05 12.11 7.82
C THR A 210 -6.76 11.66 6.38
N GLN A 211 -7.68 10.94 5.73
CA GLN A 211 -7.52 10.50 4.35
C GLN A 211 -7.66 11.66 3.35
N LEU A 212 -8.60 12.57 3.61
CA LEU A 212 -8.68 13.83 2.87
C LEU A 212 -7.39 14.65 2.99
N LEU A 213 -6.85 14.76 4.21
CA LEU A 213 -5.58 15.45 4.44
C LEU A 213 -4.42 14.73 3.74
N PHE A 214 -4.40 13.40 3.78
CA PHE A 214 -3.40 12.58 3.10
C PHE A 214 -3.40 12.87 1.59
N ALA A 215 -4.54 12.77 0.90
CA ALA A 215 -4.63 13.05 -0.53
C ALA A 215 -4.16 14.47 -0.90
N LYS A 216 -4.59 15.49 -0.15
CA LYS A 216 -4.14 16.88 -0.33
C LYS A 216 -2.63 17.02 -0.16
N SER A 217 -2.07 16.35 0.84
CA SER A 217 -0.64 16.44 1.15
C SER A 217 0.20 15.67 0.13
N ARG A 218 -0.27 14.52 -0.37
CA ARG A 218 0.38 13.81 -1.48
C ARG A 218 0.46 14.69 -2.72
N LYS A 219 -0.63 15.38 -3.08
CA LYS A 219 -0.63 16.35 -4.19
C LYS A 219 0.41 17.46 -3.98
N ALA A 220 0.51 18.00 -2.76
CA ALA A 220 1.45 19.07 -2.43
C ALA A 220 2.92 18.62 -2.48
N LEU A 221 3.20 17.37 -2.09
CA LEU A 221 4.54 16.80 -2.06
C LEU A 221 5.03 16.27 -3.40
N PHE A 222 4.10 15.92 -4.29
CA PHE A 222 4.38 15.22 -5.54
C PHE A 222 5.52 15.85 -6.35
N GLU A 223 5.53 17.18 -6.53
CA GLU A 223 6.56 17.86 -7.34
C GLU A 223 7.98 17.76 -6.75
N THR A 224 8.08 17.67 -5.42
CA THR A 224 9.35 17.45 -4.71
C THR A 224 9.80 16.00 -4.87
N GLU A 225 8.86 15.06 -4.78
CA GLU A 225 9.12 13.62 -4.89
C GLU A 225 9.45 13.17 -6.31
N LEU A 226 9.13 13.98 -7.32
CA LEU A 226 9.66 13.81 -8.67
C LEU A 226 11.19 13.94 -8.72
N GLY A 227 11.83 14.57 -7.73
CA GLY A 227 13.28 14.68 -7.62
C GLY A 227 13.95 15.19 -8.91
N ASN A 228 15.09 14.59 -9.25
CA ASN A 228 15.84 14.93 -10.46
C ASN A 228 15.46 14.09 -11.69
N LEU A 229 14.21 13.62 -11.78
CA LEU A 229 13.72 13.02 -13.01
C LEU A 229 13.83 14.06 -14.14
N ALA A 230 14.50 13.71 -15.23
CA ALA A 230 14.61 14.56 -16.42
C ALA A 230 13.27 14.54 -17.20
N ASP A 231 13.29 13.98 -18.42
CA ASP A 231 12.11 13.91 -19.30
C ASP A 231 10.94 13.11 -18.72
N GLY A 232 11.18 12.30 -17.67
CA GLY A 232 10.16 11.52 -16.97
C GLY A 232 9.12 12.36 -16.22
N ARG A 233 9.41 13.62 -15.83
CA ARG A 233 8.49 14.43 -15.00
C ARG A 233 7.12 14.65 -15.65
N ASN A 234 7.09 14.95 -16.94
CA ASN A 234 5.82 15.23 -17.63
C ASN A 234 4.95 13.97 -17.74
N ARG A 235 5.57 12.81 -17.97
CA ARG A 235 4.86 11.52 -18.00
C ARG A 235 4.36 11.15 -16.61
N MET A 236 5.17 11.40 -15.57
CA MET A 236 4.75 11.21 -14.18
C MET A 236 3.56 12.11 -13.82
N ARG A 237 3.55 13.39 -14.21
CA ARG A 237 2.39 14.28 -14.01
C ARG A 237 1.13 13.76 -14.69
N ALA A 238 1.26 13.27 -15.91
CA ALA A 238 0.14 12.67 -16.64
C ALA A 238 -0.35 11.39 -15.97
N LEU A 239 0.56 10.61 -15.38
CA LEU A 239 0.23 9.39 -14.65
C LEU A 239 -0.42 9.68 -13.28
N PHE A 240 0.00 10.75 -12.61
CA PHE A 240 -0.51 11.20 -11.31
C PHE A 240 -1.56 12.33 -11.44
N SER A 241 -2.39 12.29 -12.48
CA SER A 241 -3.34 13.37 -12.77
C SER A 241 -4.62 13.36 -11.92
N HIS A 242 -4.82 12.33 -11.09
CA HIS A 242 -6.09 12.08 -10.40
C HIS A 242 -6.15 12.57 -8.95
N PHE A 243 -5.20 13.40 -8.51
CA PHE A 243 -5.20 13.92 -7.14
C PHE A 243 -6.48 14.68 -6.79
N ASP A 244 -6.99 15.53 -7.68
CA ASP A 244 -8.20 16.32 -7.41
C ASP A 244 -9.44 15.42 -7.29
N GLU A 245 -9.55 14.40 -8.14
CA GLU A 245 -10.61 13.40 -8.06
C GLU A 245 -10.58 12.64 -6.72
N SER A 246 -9.41 12.17 -6.29
CA SER A 246 -9.24 11.53 -4.98
C SER A 246 -9.56 12.46 -3.81
N ILE A 247 -9.25 13.75 -3.92
CA ILE A 247 -9.57 14.77 -2.90
C ILE A 247 -11.09 14.96 -2.81
N ASP A 248 -11.77 15.08 -3.95
CA ASP A 248 -13.23 15.24 -4.01
C ASP A 248 -13.96 13.99 -3.48
N ILE A 249 -13.48 12.80 -3.83
CA ILE A 249 -13.94 11.53 -3.27
C ILE A 249 -13.77 11.56 -1.74
N ALA A 250 -12.56 11.81 -1.24
CA ALA A 250 -12.30 11.83 0.20
C ALA A 250 -13.16 12.85 0.96
N ASP A 251 -13.40 14.04 0.39
CA ASP A 251 -14.26 15.06 0.99
C ASP A 251 -15.71 14.58 1.11
N ASN A 252 -16.24 13.96 0.04
CA ASN A 252 -17.57 13.34 0.08
C ASN A 252 -17.66 12.20 1.10
N HIS A 253 -16.59 11.40 1.27
CA HIS A 253 -16.54 10.35 2.29
C HIS A 253 -16.53 10.90 3.71
N VAL A 254 -15.90 12.06 3.96
CA VAL A 254 -15.99 12.74 5.26
C VAL A 254 -17.44 13.11 5.55
N LEU A 255 -18.15 13.68 4.57
CA LEU A 255 -19.56 14.04 4.73
C LEU A 255 -20.44 12.81 5.00
N ARG A 256 -20.24 11.73 4.23
CA ARG A 256 -20.97 10.46 4.43
C ARG A 256 -20.66 9.83 5.79
N ALA A 257 -19.39 9.82 6.21
CA ALA A 257 -18.99 9.26 7.50
C ALA A 257 -19.66 9.98 8.68
N ARG A 258 -19.88 11.30 8.57
CA ARG A 258 -20.57 12.09 9.62
C ARG A 258 -22.04 11.71 9.82
N THR A 259 -22.65 11.08 8.82
CA THR A 259 -24.04 10.63 8.86
C THR A 259 -24.17 9.11 8.88
N ILE A 260 -23.06 8.37 8.93
CA ILE A 260 -23.08 6.91 8.87
C ILE A 260 -23.77 6.34 10.11
N ARG A 261 -24.62 5.34 9.89
CA ARG A 261 -25.17 4.56 10.99
C ARG A 261 -24.19 3.44 11.38
N PHE A 262 -24.32 2.92 12.60
CA PHE A 262 -23.41 1.86 13.06
C PHE A 262 -23.55 0.56 12.26
N ASP A 263 -24.75 0.23 11.80
CA ASP A 263 -25.02 -0.93 10.94
C ASP A 263 -24.32 -0.83 9.59
N GLU A 264 -24.36 0.36 8.98
CA GLU A 264 -23.66 0.65 7.74
C GLU A 264 -22.15 0.56 7.91
N LEU A 265 -21.60 1.08 9.01
CA LEU A 265 -20.18 0.93 9.33
C LEU A 265 -19.80 -0.55 9.53
N ALA A 266 -20.61 -1.32 10.26
CA ALA A 266 -20.37 -2.74 10.46
C ALA A 266 -20.40 -3.53 9.14
N ALA A 267 -21.36 -3.22 8.26
CA ALA A 267 -21.47 -3.81 6.92
C ALA A 267 -20.30 -3.42 6.01
N LEU A 268 -19.80 -2.19 6.13
CA LEU A 268 -18.62 -1.75 5.38
C LEU A 268 -17.36 -2.51 5.83
N LEU A 269 -17.14 -2.66 7.14
CA LEU A 269 -15.93 -3.29 7.68
C LEU A 269 -15.97 -4.83 7.63
N MET A 270 -17.17 -5.43 7.70
CA MET A 270 -17.36 -6.88 7.68
C MET A 270 -18.56 -7.28 6.79
N PRO A 271 -18.47 -7.07 5.46
CA PRO A 271 -19.60 -7.24 4.54
C PRO A 271 -20.13 -8.67 4.43
N ASN A 272 -19.31 -9.67 4.80
CA ASN A 272 -19.73 -11.07 4.83
C ASN A 272 -20.55 -11.45 6.07
N LYS A 273 -20.58 -10.58 7.09
CA LYS A 273 -21.25 -10.84 8.38
C LYS A 273 -22.45 -9.93 8.61
N PHE A 274 -22.35 -8.67 8.18
CA PHE A 274 -23.42 -7.70 8.33
C PHE A 274 -23.88 -7.23 6.94
N SER A 275 -25.19 -7.21 6.74
CA SER A 275 -25.81 -6.49 5.61
C SER A 275 -26.34 -5.16 6.12
N ALA A 276 -26.07 -4.08 5.38
CA ALA A 276 -26.88 -2.88 5.53
C ALA A 276 -28.28 -3.23 5.02
N GLU A 277 -29.25 -3.41 5.93
CA GLU A 277 -30.64 -3.51 5.50
C GLU A 277 -31.05 -2.15 4.90
N ALA A 278 -31.54 -2.21 3.66
CA ALA A 278 -32.01 -1.06 2.88
C ALA A 278 -33.30 -0.47 3.45
#